data_AF-C7MGN7-F1
#
_entry.id   AF-C7MGN7-F1
#
_cell.length_a   1.000
_cell.length_b   1.000
_cell.length_c   1.000
_cell.angle_alpha   90.00
_cell.angle_beta   90.00
_cell.angle_gamma   90.00
#
_symmetry.space_group_name_H-M   'P 1'
#
loop_
_entity.id
_entity.type
_entity.pdbx_description
1 polymer ?
#
loop_
_entity_poly.entity_id
_entity_poly.type
_entity_poly.pdbx_seq_one_letter_code
_entity_poly.pdbx_strand_id
1 'polypeptide(L)'
;MRSFLPGLPGRGLPQGHPLLDALRGQTIVHTRVAARGTWTVTARGWVLHSRSQELDGPELPADRTAAVGLRDPRVVAAAIHGAEMHDGRLHLALHTGRAPLRLSTAPRWQLDGPRGAQLVVSAEGELTARSPGPPVHATPAALAEHAASSRSGIEERLLALGREQWLHPGHVVAVLASAGALDEEEFTRRGPVLLARLLVRGELRAGFVSGGRFRAWERPAAEIVEHIGTTWTAIGGRTPGPDMIAWFELTDAGREAIGPGSEMTMPPGMSGYDSPGVVGGFR
;
A
#
# COMPACT_ATOMS: atom_id res chain seq x y z
N MET A 1 -32.58 -34.76 34.35
CA MET A 1 -32.01 -33.67 35.15
C MET A 1 -30.52 -33.94 35.32
N ARG A 2 -29.64 -33.22 34.60
CA ARG A 2 -28.19 -33.30 34.77
C ARG A 2 -27.73 -32.01 35.43
N SER A 3 -27.15 -32.14 36.62
CA SER A 3 -26.62 -31.04 37.43
C SER A 3 -25.44 -30.37 36.72
N PHE A 4 -25.50 -29.04 36.61
CA PHE A 4 -24.38 -28.20 36.23
C PHE A 4 -23.48 -28.02 37.46
N LEU A 5 -22.21 -28.42 37.35
CA LEU A 5 -21.15 -27.99 38.26
C LEU A 5 -20.60 -26.65 37.77
N PRO A 6 -20.58 -25.59 38.61
CA PRO A 6 -19.89 -24.35 38.30
C PRO A 6 -18.40 -24.51 38.66
N GLY A 7 -17.48 -24.25 37.73
CA GLY A 7 -16.06 -24.13 38.09
C GLY A 7 -15.02 -24.75 37.16
N LEU A 8 -15.22 -24.74 35.83
CA LEU A 8 -14.11 -24.91 34.88
C LEU A 8 -14.16 -23.75 33.88
N PRO A 9 -13.11 -22.88 33.79
CA PRO A 9 -13.01 -21.97 32.67
C PRO A 9 -12.90 -22.84 31.42
N GLY A 10 -13.91 -22.76 30.55
CA GLY A 10 -13.87 -23.45 29.28
C GLY A 10 -12.59 -23.05 28.55
N ARG A 11 -11.75 -24.02 28.21
CA ARG A 11 -10.69 -23.84 27.21
C ARG A 11 -11.35 -23.20 25.99
N GLY A 12 -10.91 -21.98 25.65
CA GLY A 12 -11.63 -21.06 24.79
C GLY A 12 -11.90 -21.65 23.42
N LEU A 13 -13.16 -21.64 23.01
CA LEU A 13 -13.50 -21.85 21.60
C LEU A 13 -12.95 -20.67 20.77
N PRO A 14 -12.58 -20.88 19.50
CA PRO A 14 -12.20 -19.80 18.61
C PRO A 14 -13.27 -18.70 18.62
N GLN A 15 -12.87 -17.50 19.02
CA GLN A 15 -13.73 -16.33 18.98
C GLN A 15 -13.53 -15.61 17.63
N GLY A 16 -14.59 -15.60 16.83
CA GLY A 16 -14.68 -14.76 15.64
C GLY A 16 -14.99 -13.30 15.99
N HIS A 17 -14.63 -12.37 15.11
CA HIS A 17 -15.02 -10.97 15.21
C HIS A 17 -15.21 -10.38 13.81
N PRO A 18 -16.22 -9.53 13.55
CA PRO A 18 -16.46 -8.99 12.21
C PRO A 18 -15.27 -8.27 11.56
N LEU A 19 -14.42 -7.63 12.37
CA LEU A 19 -13.18 -6.99 11.89
C LEU A 19 -12.08 -8.00 11.53
N LEU A 20 -12.09 -9.20 12.11
CA LEU A 20 -11.21 -10.30 11.71
C LEU A 20 -11.71 -10.95 10.41
N ASP A 21 -13.03 -11.09 10.25
CA ASP A 21 -13.63 -11.60 9.00
C ASP A 21 -13.27 -10.72 7.81
N ALA A 22 -13.11 -9.40 8.02
CA ALA A 22 -12.69 -8.47 6.99
C ALA A 22 -11.30 -8.81 6.42
N LEU A 23 -10.42 -9.48 7.19
CA LEU A 23 -9.08 -9.90 6.75
C LEU A 23 -9.10 -11.04 5.74
N ARG A 24 -10.17 -11.85 5.73
CA ARG A 24 -10.28 -13.02 4.84
C ARG A 24 -10.23 -12.59 3.37
N GLY A 25 -9.45 -13.31 2.58
CA GLY A 25 -9.23 -13.07 1.16
C GLY A 25 -8.27 -11.92 0.85
N GLN A 26 -7.70 -11.27 1.86
CA GLN A 26 -6.66 -10.26 1.65
C GLN A 26 -5.28 -10.89 1.60
N THR A 27 -4.39 -10.33 0.78
CA THR A 27 -2.98 -10.68 0.79
C THR A 27 -2.22 -9.77 1.74
N ILE A 28 -1.13 -10.28 2.31
CA ILE A 28 -0.17 -9.45 3.06
C ILE A 28 0.78 -8.79 2.05
N VAL A 29 0.86 -7.47 2.06
CA VAL A 29 1.67 -6.69 1.10
C VAL A 29 2.96 -6.16 1.71
N HIS A 30 3.01 -6.05 3.03
CA HIS A 30 4.19 -5.53 3.72
C HIS A 30 4.27 -6.06 5.14
N THR A 31 5.49 -6.28 5.62
CA THR A 31 5.79 -6.46 7.05
C THR A 31 6.93 -5.53 7.43
N ARG A 32 6.88 -4.98 8.64
CA ARG A 32 7.90 -4.05 9.15
C ARG A 32 8.22 -4.40 10.61
N VAL A 33 9.48 -4.28 10.97
CA VAL A 33 9.97 -4.48 12.33
C VAL A 33 10.68 -3.21 12.78
N ALA A 34 10.32 -2.71 13.95
CA ALA A 34 10.95 -1.55 14.59
C ALA A 34 11.15 -1.83 16.08
N ALA A 35 11.86 -0.95 16.79
CA ALA A 35 12.12 -1.10 18.22
C ALA A 35 10.85 -1.33 19.08
N ARG A 36 9.70 -0.87 18.61
CA ARG A 36 8.41 -0.97 19.31
C ARG A 36 7.56 -2.18 18.92
N GLY A 37 7.96 -2.97 17.91
CA GLY A 37 7.23 -4.18 17.53
C GLY A 37 7.27 -4.54 16.06
N THR A 38 6.40 -5.47 15.69
CA THR A 38 6.18 -5.99 14.35
C THR A 38 4.83 -5.52 13.81
N TRP A 39 4.81 -5.14 12.54
CA TRP A 39 3.64 -4.71 11.80
C TRP A 39 3.44 -5.59 10.58
N THR A 40 2.21 -6.05 10.37
CA THR A 40 1.81 -6.77 9.15
C THR A 40 0.68 -6.01 8.48
N VAL A 41 0.89 -5.65 7.20
CA VAL A 41 -0.01 -4.81 6.42
C VAL A 41 -0.65 -5.62 5.31
N THR A 42 -1.97 -5.52 5.16
CA THR A 42 -2.73 -6.20 4.12
C THR A 42 -2.98 -5.31 2.90
N ALA A 43 -3.34 -5.93 1.78
CA ALA A 43 -3.63 -5.24 0.53
C ALA A 43 -4.77 -4.23 0.61
N ARG A 44 -5.69 -4.34 1.57
CA ARG A 44 -6.76 -3.34 1.79
C ARG A 44 -6.45 -2.38 2.94
N GLY A 45 -5.19 -2.29 3.35
CA GLY A 45 -4.71 -1.32 4.34
C GLY A 45 -5.10 -1.63 5.78
N TRP A 46 -5.26 -2.90 6.13
CA TRP A 46 -5.30 -3.31 7.54
C TRP A 46 -3.88 -3.46 8.06
N VAL A 47 -3.65 -3.07 9.31
CA VAL A 47 -2.35 -3.15 9.98
C VAL A 47 -2.50 -3.88 11.30
N LEU A 48 -1.84 -5.04 11.40
CA LEU A 48 -1.69 -5.76 12.65
C LEU A 48 -0.42 -5.32 13.36
N HIS A 49 -0.58 -4.64 14.49
CA HIS A 49 0.46 -4.22 15.41
C HIS A 49 0.61 -5.19 16.58
N SER A 50 1.83 -5.62 16.84
CA SER A 50 2.16 -6.43 18.02
C SER A 50 3.62 -6.28 18.40
N ARG A 51 4.01 -6.83 19.56
CA ARG A 51 5.43 -6.89 19.96
C ARG A 51 6.24 -7.81 19.04
N SER A 52 5.70 -8.98 18.76
CA SER A 52 6.26 -9.99 17.85
C SER A 52 5.14 -10.76 17.17
N GLN A 53 5.47 -11.41 16.07
CA GLN A 53 4.58 -12.33 15.37
C GLN A 53 5.38 -13.57 14.99
N GLU A 54 4.78 -14.74 15.15
CA GLU A 54 5.43 -16.04 14.98
C GLU A 54 4.75 -16.82 13.87
N LEU A 55 5.55 -17.50 13.04
CA LEU A 55 5.09 -18.34 11.96
C LEU A 55 5.24 -19.81 12.33
N ASP A 56 4.18 -20.57 12.11
CA ASP A 56 4.15 -22.01 12.25
C ASP A 56 3.75 -22.64 10.91
N GLY A 57 4.37 -23.77 10.54
CA GLY A 57 4.05 -24.45 9.29
C GLY A 57 4.99 -25.61 8.97
N PRO A 58 4.58 -26.53 8.07
CA PRO A 58 5.30 -27.78 7.79
C PRO A 58 6.66 -27.57 7.12
N GLU A 59 6.84 -26.45 6.40
CA GLU A 59 8.11 -26.14 5.71
C GLU A 59 9.07 -25.31 6.56
N LEU A 60 8.70 -24.95 7.80
CA LEU A 60 9.57 -24.17 8.67
C LEU A 60 10.56 -25.09 9.40
N PRO A 61 11.87 -24.82 9.33
CA PRO A 61 12.86 -25.60 10.08
C PRO A 61 12.61 -25.47 11.58
N ALA A 62 12.59 -26.59 12.30
CA ALA A 62 12.36 -26.63 13.75
C ALA A 62 13.35 -25.76 14.56
N ASP A 63 14.55 -25.52 14.03
CA ASP A 63 15.63 -24.78 14.69
C ASP A 63 15.77 -23.31 14.24
N ARG A 64 14.93 -22.80 13.33
CA ARG A 64 14.96 -21.38 12.93
C ARG A 64 13.94 -20.56 13.71
N THR A 65 14.27 -19.29 13.92
CA THR A 65 13.34 -18.32 14.48
C THR A 65 12.09 -18.22 13.59
N ALA A 66 10.96 -18.65 14.16
CA ALA A 66 9.62 -18.49 13.60
C ALA A 66 9.19 -17.02 13.50
N ALA A 67 9.94 -16.08 14.09
CA ALA A 67 9.60 -14.67 14.11
C ALA A 67 9.51 -14.06 12.70
N VAL A 68 8.49 -13.23 12.47
CA VAL A 68 8.31 -12.45 11.25
C VAL A 68 9.31 -11.31 11.19
N GLY A 69 10.03 -11.21 10.07
CA GLY A 69 10.99 -10.13 9.81
C GLY A 69 10.44 -8.96 9.01
N LEU A 70 11.31 -7.99 8.72
CA LEU A 70 11.04 -6.91 7.74
C LEU A 70 10.91 -7.50 6.33
N ARG A 71 9.81 -7.18 5.64
CA ARG A 71 9.48 -7.69 4.29
C ARG A 71 9.70 -9.20 4.18
N ASP A 72 9.17 -9.94 5.14
CA ASP A 72 9.41 -11.38 5.26
C ASP A 72 8.85 -12.12 4.03
N PRO A 73 9.70 -12.75 3.18
CA PRO A 73 9.24 -13.37 1.94
C PRO A 73 8.38 -14.61 2.18
N ARG A 74 8.33 -15.13 3.42
CA ARG A 74 7.42 -16.23 3.79
C ARG A 74 5.99 -15.75 3.94
N VAL A 75 5.79 -14.45 4.20
CA VAL A 75 4.49 -13.86 4.57
C VAL A 75 3.99 -12.90 3.50
N VAL A 76 4.88 -12.13 2.89
CA VAL A 76 4.51 -11.23 1.79
C VAL A 76 3.93 -12.03 0.62
N ALA A 77 2.84 -11.52 0.05
CA ALA A 77 1.96 -12.15 -0.93
C ALA A 77 1.14 -13.35 -0.42
N ALA A 78 1.28 -13.77 0.84
CA ALA A 78 0.42 -14.81 1.41
C ALA A 78 -1.03 -14.30 1.55
N ALA A 79 -2.00 -15.14 1.16
CA ALA A 79 -3.42 -14.85 1.30
C ALA A 79 -3.94 -15.30 2.67
N ILE A 80 -4.75 -14.47 3.32
CA ILE A 80 -5.39 -14.80 4.59
C ILE A 80 -6.69 -15.57 4.32
N HIS A 81 -6.78 -16.82 4.76
CA HIS A 81 -7.99 -17.65 4.62
C HIS A 81 -8.84 -17.69 5.88
N GLY A 82 -8.22 -17.51 7.05
CA GLY A 82 -8.89 -17.52 8.33
C GLY A 82 -8.24 -16.55 9.29
N ALA A 83 -9.05 -15.98 10.17
CA ALA A 83 -8.60 -15.11 11.24
C ALA A 83 -9.47 -15.42 12.47
N GLU A 84 -8.84 -15.87 13.55
CA GLU A 84 -9.52 -16.31 14.76
C GLU A 84 -8.72 -15.93 15.99
N MET A 85 -9.41 -15.69 17.10
CA MET A 85 -8.78 -15.40 18.38
C MET A 85 -9.01 -16.55 19.36
N HIS A 86 -7.97 -16.96 20.07
CA HIS A 86 -8.02 -18.00 21.10
C HIS A 86 -7.28 -17.47 22.34
N ASP A 87 -7.98 -17.32 23.46
CA ASP A 87 -7.41 -16.81 24.72
C ASP A 87 -6.62 -15.50 24.52
N GLY A 88 -7.17 -14.57 23.70
CA GLY A 88 -6.54 -13.29 23.36
C GLY A 88 -5.39 -13.39 22.35
N ARG A 89 -4.92 -14.59 21.97
CA ARG A 89 -3.93 -14.78 20.90
C ARG A 89 -4.64 -14.76 19.55
N LEU A 90 -4.16 -13.94 18.63
CA LEU A 90 -4.64 -13.91 17.25
C LEU A 90 -3.91 -14.96 16.42
N HIS A 91 -4.68 -15.72 15.64
CA HIS A 91 -4.17 -16.67 14.65
C HIS A 91 -4.73 -16.32 13.28
N LEU A 92 -3.82 -16.11 12.31
CA LEU A 92 -4.16 -15.97 10.90
C LEU A 92 -3.73 -17.23 10.16
N ALA A 93 -4.65 -17.88 9.48
CA ALA A 93 -4.36 -18.97 8.56
C ALA A 93 -3.99 -18.37 7.20
N LEU A 94 -2.76 -18.61 6.78
CA LEU A 94 -2.17 -18.08 5.55
C LEU A 94 -2.01 -19.19 4.52
N HIS A 95 -2.30 -18.86 3.27
CA HIS A 95 -1.96 -19.71 2.13
C HIS A 95 -0.87 -19.02 1.32
N THR A 96 0.23 -19.73 1.18
CA THR A 96 1.31 -19.36 0.27
C THR A 96 1.22 -20.24 -0.97
N GLY A 97 1.87 -19.85 -2.06
CA GLY A 97 1.98 -20.73 -3.24
C GLY A 97 2.75 -22.04 -3.01
N ARG A 98 3.27 -22.29 -1.79
CA ARG A 98 4.05 -23.48 -1.43
C ARG A 98 3.31 -24.35 -0.41
N ALA A 99 2.99 -23.77 0.74
CA ALA A 99 2.39 -24.49 1.86
C ALA A 99 1.48 -23.58 2.71
N PRO A 100 0.52 -24.16 3.46
CA PRO A 100 -0.22 -23.42 4.48
C PRO A 100 0.72 -23.00 5.61
N LEU A 101 0.59 -21.76 6.07
CA LEU A 101 1.28 -21.22 7.23
C LEU A 101 0.26 -20.70 8.24
N ARG A 102 0.62 -20.65 9.50
CA ARG A 102 -0.13 -19.98 10.56
C ARG A 102 0.71 -18.84 11.11
N LEU A 103 0.15 -17.64 11.13
CA LEU A 103 0.74 -16.49 11.79
C LEU A 103 0.05 -16.29 13.14
N SER A 104 0.83 -16.37 14.21
CA SER A 104 0.37 -16.31 15.59
C SER A 104 0.87 -15.01 16.25
N THR A 105 -0.02 -14.33 16.98
CA THR A 105 0.28 -13.06 17.66
C THR A 105 -0.26 -13.07 19.08
N ALA A 106 0.64 -13.03 20.07
CA ALA A 106 0.29 -13.02 21.49
C ALA A 106 -0.47 -11.73 21.91
N PRO A 107 -1.26 -11.77 23.00
CA PRO A 107 -1.98 -10.61 23.54
C PRO A 107 -1.12 -9.36 23.72
N ARG A 108 -1.77 -8.19 23.80
CA ARG A 108 -1.22 -6.86 23.50
C ARG A 108 -0.95 -6.66 22.01
N TRP A 109 -2.01 -6.85 21.21
CA TRP A 109 -2.02 -6.54 19.78
C TRP A 109 -3.16 -5.61 19.42
N GLN A 110 -2.99 -4.88 18.32
CA GLN A 110 -3.94 -3.93 17.78
C GLN A 110 -4.05 -4.15 16.28
N LEU A 111 -5.27 -4.22 15.78
CA LEU A 111 -5.59 -4.28 14.37
C LEU A 111 -6.27 -2.98 13.97
N ASP A 112 -5.55 -2.14 13.24
CA ASP A 112 -6.08 -0.92 12.65
C ASP A 112 -6.54 -1.20 11.21
N GLY A 113 -7.63 -0.57 10.79
CA GLY A 113 -8.22 -0.80 9.50
C GLY A 113 -8.76 0.45 8.82
N PRO A 114 -9.30 0.29 7.60
CA PRO A 114 -9.88 1.38 6.83
C PRO A 114 -10.92 2.18 7.62
N ARG A 115 -10.98 3.50 7.35
CA ARG A 115 -11.96 4.42 7.96
C ARG A 115 -11.92 4.43 9.49
N GLY A 116 -10.73 4.24 10.07
CA GLY A 116 -10.51 4.26 11.52
C GLY A 116 -11.09 3.07 12.27
N ALA A 117 -11.38 1.96 11.58
CA ALA A 117 -11.75 0.71 12.22
C ALA A 117 -10.61 0.23 13.12
N GLN A 118 -10.93 -0.32 14.28
CA GLN A 118 -9.92 -0.75 15.23
C GLN A 118 -10.39 -1.95 16.06
N LEU A 119 -9.50 -2.90 16.31
CA LEU A 119 -9.69 -4.01 17.24
C LEU A 119 -8.43 -4.11 18.12
N VAL A 120 -8.57 -3.97 19.44
CA VAL A 120 -7.44 -4.03 20.37
C VAL A 120 -7.66 -5.14 21.38
N VAL A 121 -6.61 -5.92 21.63
CA VAL A 121 -6.57 -6.89 22.73
C VAL A 121 -5.46 -6.49 23.69
N SER A 122 -5.81 -6.28 24.96
CA SER A 122 -4.86 -5.95 26.03
C SER A 122 -3.95 -7.14 26.38
N ALA A 123 -2.99 -6.95 27.30
CA ALA A 123 -2.17 -8.06 27.78
C ALA A 123 -2.98 -9.05 28.63
N GLU A 124 -4.03 -8.55 29.28
CA GLU A 124 -4.99 -9.29 30.11
C GLU A 124 -6.07 -9.99 29.28
N GLY A 125 -6.07 -9.80 27.96
CA GLY A 125 -7.04 -10.39 27.03
C GLY A 125 -8.33 -9.59 26.88
N GLU A 126 -8.41 -8.35 27.40
CA GLU A 126 -9.57 -7.48 27.22
C GLU A 126 -9.68 -7.03 25.77
N LEU A 127 -10.87 -7.20 25.17
CA LEU A 127 -11.15 -6.85 23.79
C LEU A 127 -11.90 -5.53 23.70
N THR A 128 -11.39 -4.58 22.91
CA THR A 128 -12.11 -3.36 22.54
C THR A 128 -12.19 -3.24 21.03
N ALA A 129 -13.31 -2.74 20.51
CA ALA A 129 -13.55 -2.65 19.07
C ALA A 129 -14.20 -1.32 18.69
N ARG A 130 -13.80 -0.79 17.54
CA ARG A 130 -14.39 0.36 16.87
C ARG A 130 -14.71 -0.02 15.43
N SER A 131 -15.98 0.12 15.06
CA SER A 131 -16.42 -0.11 13.69
C SER A 131 -15.86 0.95 12.71
N PRO A 132 -15.73 0.63 11.41
CA PRO A 132 -15.33 1.59 10.40
C PRO A 132 -16.28 2.80 10.34
N GLY A 133 -15.70 4.00 10.25
CA GLY A 133 -16.42 5.27 10.12
C GLY A 133 -16.66 5.69 8.65
N PRO A 134 -16.87 6.99 8.40
CA PRO A 134 -16.96 7.54 7.04
C PRO A 134 -15.60 7.50 6.31
N PRO A 135 -15.58 7.63 4.97
CA PRO A 135 -14.34 7.75 4.20
C PRO A 135 -13.44 8.88 4.71
N VAL A 136 -12.13 8.64 4.70
CA VAL A 136 -11.13 9.61 5.18
C VAL A 136 -10.44 10.30 4.01
N HIS A 137 -10.10 9.56 2.96
CA HIS A 137 -9.36 10.06 1.80
C HIS A 137 -10.28 10.43 0.64
N ALA A 138 -11.44 9.79 0.55
CA ALA A 138 -12.43 10.03 -0.50
C ALA A 138 -13.70 10.72 0.03
N THR A 139 -13.55 11.73 0.88
CA THR A 139 -14.72 12.53 1.30
C THR A 139 -15.31 13.27 0.08
N PRO A 140 -16.63 13.51 0.04
CA PRO A 140 -17.25 14.24 -1.07
C PRO A 140 -16.59 15.61 -1.33
N ALA A 141 -16.20 16.32 -0.26
CA ALA A 141 -15.50 17.60 -0.36
C ALA A 141 -14.10 17.45 -0.98
N ALA A 142 -13.32 16.46 -0.53
CA ALA A 142 -11.99 16.20 -1.08
C ALA A 142 -12.07 15.79 -2.57
N LEU A 143 -13.01 14.93 -2.94
CA LEU A 143 -13.21 14.53 -4.34
C LEU A 143 -13.60 15.72 -5.22
N ALA A 144 -14.48 16.61 -4.75
CA ALA A 144 -14.85 17.82 -5.48
C ALA A 144 -13.65 18.77 -5.64
N GLU A 145 -12.86 18.97 -4.58
CA GLU A 145 -11.64 19.77 -4.63
C GLU A 145 -10.63 19.18 -5.63
N HIS A 146 -10.43 17.87 -5.61
CA HIS A 146 -9.53 17.17 -6.52
C HIS A 146 -9.97 17.31 -7.98
N ALA A 147 -11.27 17.16 -8.25
CA ALA A 147 -11.83 17.34 -9.59
C ALA A 147 -11.63 18.76 -10.14
N ALA A 148 -11.75 19.78 -9.27
CA ALA A 148 -11.57 21.18 -9.65
C ALA A 148 -10.10 21.65 -9.65
N SER A 149 -9.17 20.82 -9.15
CA SER A 149 -7.76 21.22 -9.01
C SER A 149 -7.06 21.33 -10.37
N SER A 150 -6.18 22.32 -10.49
CA SER A 150 -5.24 22.41 -11.63
C SER A 150 -4.07 21.44 -11.44
N ARG A 151 -3.45 21.06 -12.57
CA ARG A 151 -2.26 20.22 -12.54
C ARG A 151 -1.08 20.96 -11.93
N SER A 152 -0.32 20.27 -11.09
CA SER A 152 0.97 20.75 -10.61
C SER A 152 2.13 20.21 -11.46
N GLY A 153 3.29 20.87 -11.44
CA GLY A 153 4.48 20.37 -12.16
C GLY A 153 4.97 18.99 -11.69
N ILE A 154 4.61 18.55 -10.47
CA ILE A 154 4.88 17.19 -9.98
C ILE A 154 3.96 16.19 -10.70
N GLU A 155 2.68 16.54 -10.84
CA GLU A 155 1.70 15.71 -11.54
C GLU A 155 2.05 15.59 -13.03
N GLU A 156 2.49 16.68 -13.67
CA GLU A 156 2.96 16.67 -15.06
C GLU A 156 4.16 15.74 -15.26
N ARG A 157 5.15 15.79 -14.36
CA ARG A 157 6.29 14.85 -14.41
C ARG A 157 5.85 13.40 -14.26
N LEU A 158 4.89 13.13 -13.38
CA LEU A 158 4.37 11.78 -13.19
C LEU A 158 3.61 11.29 -14.42
N LEU A 159 2.79 12.14 -15.04
CA LEU A 159 2.10 11.82 -16.28
C LEU A 159 3.09 11.60 -17.44
N ALA A 160 4.15 12.40 -17.53
CA ALA A 160 5.20 12.22 -18.53
C ALA A 160 5.88 10.85 -18.41
N LEU A 161 6.20 10.39 -17.20
CA LEU A 161 6.70 9.02 -16.96
C LEU A 161 5.71 7.95 -17.42
N GLY A 162 4.41 8.20 -17.27
CA GLY A 162 3.35 7.27 -17.65
C GLY A 162 3.20 7.07 -19.16
N ARG A 163 3.86 7.88 -20.00
CA ARG A 163 3.81 7.74 -21.46
C ARG A 163 4.46 6.45 -21.94
N GLU A 164 5.57 6.07 -21.30
CA GLU A 164 6.44 4.98 -21.74
C GLU A 164 6.24 3.70 -20.91
N GLN A 165 5.59 3.80 -19.75
CA GLN A 165 5.46 2.70 -18.81
C GLN A 165 4.22 2.84 -17.92
N TRP A 166 3.78 1.74 -17.33
CA TRP A 166 2.82 1.78 -16.23
C TRP A 166 3.46 2.35 -14.98
N LEU A 167 2.70 3.20 -14.29
CA LEU A 167 3.12 3.82 -13.06
C LEU A 167 2.81 2.92 -11.87
N HIS A 168 3.45 3.20 -10.75
CA HIS A 168 3.24 2.53 -9.47
C HIS A 168 3.63 3.49 -8.34
N PRO A 169 3.29 3.23 -7.07
CA PRO A 169 3.56 4.12 -5.93
C PRO A 169 5.02 4.60 -5.83
N GLY A 170 5.99 3.71 -6.08
CA GLY A 170 7.41 4.09 -6.14
C GLY A 170 7.77 5.22 -7.11
N HIS A 171 7.04 5.37 -8.24
CA HIS A 171 7.24 6.51 -9.15
C HIS A 171 6.78 7.83 -8.52
N VAL A 172 5.67 7.82 -7.78
CA VAL A 172 5.20 8.98 -7.02
C VAL A 172 6.23 9.38 -5.97
N VAL A 173 6.78 8.39 -5.24
CA VAL A 173 7.87 8.62 -4.27
C VAL A 173 9.09 9.24 -4.96
N ALA A 174 9.51 8.70 -6.11
CA ALA A 174 10.66 9.23 -6.85
C ALA A 174 10.46 10.68 -7.32
N VAL A 175 9.28 11.02 -7.85
CA VAL A 175 8.98 12.39 -8.30
C VAL A 175 8.86 13.35 -7.10
N LEU A 176 8.28 12.90 -5.97
CA LEU A 176 8.24 13.69 -4.73
C LEU A 176 9.64 13.97 -4.18
N ALA A 177 10.50 12.94 -4.12
CA ALA A 177 11.88 13.09 -3.67
C ALA A 177 12.65 14.05 -4.58
N SER A 178 12.47 13.94 -5.90
CA SER A 178 13.07 14.86 -6.89
C SER A 178 12.54 16.28 -6.77
N ALA A 179 11.35 16.46 -6.18
CA ALA A 179 10.76 17.76 -5.88
C ALA A 179 11.12 18.28 -4.48
N GLY A 180 12.07 17.64 -3.79
CA GLY A 180 12.61 18.09 -2.50
C GLY A 180 11.89 17.54 -1.27
N ALA A 181 11.05 16.51 -1.38
CA ALA A 181 10.48 15.86 -0.20
C ALA A 181 11.55 15.04 0.55
N LEU A 182 11.70 15.26 1.86
CA LEU A 182 12.82 14.70 2.64
C LEU A 182 12.39 13.70 3.72
N ASP A 183 11.23 13.88 4.34
CA ASP A 183 10.79 13.05 5.46
C ASP A 183 9.60 12.12 5.12
N GLU A 184 9.42 11.08 5.95
CA GLU A 184 8.34 10.10 5.76
C GLU A 184 6.94 10.71 5.83
N GLU A 185 6.77 11.80 6.57
CA GLU A 185 5.48 12.48 6.75
C GLU A 185 5.05 13.15 5.44
N GLU A 186 5.97 13.79 4.73
CA GLU A 186 5.70 14.41 3.43
C GLU A 186 5.25 13.40 2.38
N PHE A 187 5.89 12.23 2.31
CA PHE A 187 5.47 11.18 1.38
C PHE A 187 4.08 10.64 1.74
N THR A 188 3.80 10.46 3.03
CA THR A 188 2.50 9.98 3.51
C THR A 188 1.39 10.99 3.26
N ARG A 189 1.67 12.29 3.44
CA ARG A 189 0.72 13.38 3.24
C ARG A 189 0.46 13.67 1.76
N ARG A 190 1.51 13.73 0.94
CA ARG A 190 1.42 14.20 -0.46
C ARG A 190 1.21 13.08 -1.47
N GLY A 191 1.78 11.90 -1.25
CA GLY A 191 1.73 10.77 -2.20
C GLY A 191 0.31 10.36 -2.58
N PRO A 192 -0.56 10.02 -1.60
CA PRO A 192 -1.95 9.67 -1.87
C PRO A 192 -2.73 10.77 -2.57
N VAL A 193 -2.51 12.04 -2.19
CA VAL A 193 -3.24 13.19 -2.75
C VAL A 193 -2.92 13.39 -4.23
N LEU A 194 -1.66 13.22 -4.63
CA LEU A 194 -1.27 13.30 -6.05
C LEU A 194 -2.01 12.26 -6.89
N LEU A 195 -2.01 11.00 -6.44
CA LEU A 195 -2.73 9.93 -7.13
C LEU A 195 -4.24 10.19 -7.14
N ALA A 196 -4.81 10.66 -6.03
CA ALA A 196 -6.23 10.96 -5.93
C ALA A 196 -6.67 12.01 -6.95
N ARG A 197 -5.91 13.09 -7.12
CA ARG A 197 -6.19 14.13 -8.13
C ARG A 197 -6.18 13.58 -9.55
N LEU A 198 -5.13 12.84 -9.91
CA LEU A 198 -5.00 12.23 -11.24
C LEU A 198 -6.12 11.22 -11.54
N LEU A 199 -6.52 10.42 -10.54
CA LEU A 199 -7.62 9.45 -10.68
C LEU A 199 -8.97 10.14 -10.81
N VAL A 200 -9.24 11.16 -9.98
CA VAL A 200 -10.53 11.88 -9.97
C VAL A 200 -10.72 12.72 -11.23
N ARG A 201 -9.65 13.34 -11.74
CA ARG A 201 -9.67 14.03 -13.05
C ARG A 201 -9.71 13.06 -14.24
N GLY A 202 -9.61 11.75 -13.99
CA GLY A 202 -9.67 10.73 -15.03
C GLY A 202 -8.41 10.62 -15.87
N GLU A 203 -7.28 11.17 -15.42
CA GLU A 203 -5.98 11.16 -16.12
C GLU A 203 -5.25 9.81 -15.94
N LEU A 204 -5.57 9.09 -14.85
CA LEU A 204 -5.07 7.74 -14.57
C LEU A 204 -6.21 6.76 -14.31
N ARG A 205 -5.93 5.48 -14.56
CA ARG A 205 -6.73 4.34 -14.07
C ARG A 205 -5.88 3.46 -13.18
N ALA A 206 -6.44 3.05 -12.05
CA ALA A 206 -5.80 2.07 -11.15
C ALA A 206 -6.15 0.64 -11.56
N GLY A 207 -5.21 -0.28 -11.36
CA GLY A 207 -5.38 -1.67 -11.73
C GLY A 207 -4.28 -2.57 -11.19
N PHE A 208 -4.22 -3.78 -11.74
CA PHE A 208 -3.14 -4.73 -11.52
C PHE A 208 -2.46 -5.07 -12.84
N VAL A 209 -1.19 -5.47 -12.76
CA VAL A 209 -0.44 -6.01 -13.89
C VAL A 209 -0.30 -7.51 -13.67
N SER A 210 -0.75 -8.31 -14.65
CA SER A 210 -0.60 -9.76 -14.62
C SER A 210 -0.33 -10.28 -16.02
N GLY A 211 0.65 -11.17 -16.15
CA GLY A 211 1.09 -11.71 -17.45
C GLY A 211 1.52 -10.63 -18.43
N GLY A 212 2.13 -9.54 -17.95
CA GLY A 212 2.56 -8.42 -18.80
C GLY A 212 1.41 -7.61 -19.40
N ARG A 213 0.23 -7.63 -18.78
CA ARG A 213 -0.94 -6.85 -19.20
C ARG A 213 -1.52 -6.09 -18.03
N PHE A 214 -1.91 -4.83 -18.27
CA PHE A 214 -2.66 -4.05 -17.31
C PHE A 214 -4.14 -4.42 -17.37
N ARG A 215 -4.75 -4.56 -16.19
CA ARG A 215 -6.20 -4.72 -16.03
C ARG A 215 -6.69 -3.71 -15.01
N ALA A 216 -7.49 -2.76 -15.50
CA ALA A 216 -8.12 -1.75 -14.66
C ALA A 216 -9.05 -2.40 -13.62
N TRP A 217 -9.13 -1.78 -12.45
CA TRP A 217 -10.16 -2.12 -11.48
C TRP A 217 -11.52 -1.62 -11.94
N GLU A 218 -12.53 -2.47 -11.77
CA GLU A 218 -13.93 -2.13 -12.02
C GLU A 218 -14.55 -1.60 -10.73
N ARG A 219 -14.16 -0.39 -10.34
CA ARG A 219 -14.63 0.28 -9.11
C ARG A 219 -14.83 1.79 -9.32
N PRO A 220 -15.74 2.43 -8.57
CA PRO A 220 -15.87 3.88 -8.56
C PRO A 220 -14.58 4.56 -8.08
N ALA A 221 -14.28 5.74 -8.62
CA ALA A 221 -13.08 6.52 -8.27
C ALA A 221 -12.99 6.78 -6.75
N ALA A 222 -14.11 7.05 -6.08
CA ALA A 222 -14.14 7.24 -4.62
C ALA A 222 -13.61 6.03 -3.84
N GLU A 223 -13.99 4.82 -4.25
CA GLU A 223 -13.51 3.59 -3.61
C GLU A 223 -12.02 3.35 -3.87
N ILE A 224 -11.57 3.66 -5.10
CA ILE A 224 -10.16 3.53 -5.48
C ILE A 224 -9.30 4.51 -4.67
N VAL A 225 -9.72 5.77 -4.56
CA VAL A 225 -9.02 6.81 -3.78
C VAL A 225 -8.95 6.42 -2.30
N GLU A 226 -10.07 5.99 -1.71
CA GLU A 226 -10.11 5.56 -0.32
C GLU A 226 -9.16 4.39 -0.08
N HIS A 227 -9.17 3.41 -0.98
CA HIS A 227 -8.31 2.24 -0.91
C HIS A 227 -6.81 2.61 -0.99
N ILE A 228 -6.43 3.46 -1.95
CA ILE A 228 -5.04 3.89 -2.13
C ILE A 228 -4.57 4.67 -0.90
N GLY A 229 -5.34 5.65 -0.44
CA GLY A 229 -4.98 6.46 0.72
C GLY A 229 -4.83 5.63 1.98
N THR A 230 -5.76 4.70 2.20
CA THR A 230 -5.72 3.79 3.36
C THR A 230 -4.48 2.90 3.31
N THR A 231 -4.22 2.25 2.17
CA THR A 231 -3.11 1.31 2.03
C THR A 231 -1.76 2.02 2.07
N TRP A 232 -1.66 3.22 1.49
CA TRP A 232 -0.45 4.04 1.58
C TRP A 232 -0.16 4.44 3.03
N THR A 233 -1.17 4.90 3.77
CA THR A 233 -1.02 5.25 5.19
C THR A 233 -0.60 4.05 6.03
N ALA A 234 -1.17 2.87 5.74
CA ALA A 234 -0.86 1.62 6.40
C ALA A 234 0.59 1.16 6.16
N ILE A 235 1.12 1.33 4.95
CA ILE A 235 2.52 1.01 4.60
C ILE A 235 3.48 2.07 5.16
N GLY A 236 3.13 3.34 5.00
CA GLY A 236 3.84 4.51 5.49
C GLY A 236 5.04 4.96 4.65
N GLY A 237 5.27 6.28 4.66
CA GLY A 237 6.50 6.92 4.21
C GLY A 237 6.82 6.72 2.72
N ARG A 238 8.12 6.55 2.45
CA ARG A 238 8.71 6.32 1.12
C ARG A 238 8.68 4.85 0.67
N THR A 239 8.05 3.99 1.45
CA THR A 239 8.12 2.54 1.32
C THR A 239 7.29 1.94 0.17
N PRO A 240 6.13 2.50 -0.23
CA PRO A 240 5.29 1.89 -1.27
C PRO A 240 6.04 1.65 -2.58
N GLY A 241 6.19 0.38 -2.94
CA GLY A 241 6.82 -0.11 -4.17
C GLY A 241 5.81 -0.62 -5.21
N PRO A 242 6.29 -1.25 -6.30
CA PRO A 242 5.42 -1.98 -7.22
C PRO A 242 4.63 -3.07 -6.47
N ASP A 243 3.42 -3.36 -6.95
CA ASP A 243 2.52 -4.40 -6.41
C ASP A 243 2.03 -4.23 -4.96
N MET A 244 2.41 -3.17 -4.26
CA MET A 244 2.00 -2.96 -2.86
C MET A 244 0.63 -2.32 -2.71
N ILE A 245 0.19 -1.53 -3.70
CA ILE A 245 -1.09 -0.81 -3.67
C ILE A 245 -1.84 -1.03 -4.98
N ALA A 246 -1.30 -0.52 -6.08
CA ALA A 246 -1.87 -0.63 -7.41
C ALA A 246 -0.81 -0.32 -8.48
N TRP A 247 -1.11 -0.68 -9.73
CA TRP A 247 -0.49 -0.11 -10.91
C TRP A 247 -1.39 0.95 -11.51
N PHE A 248 -0.83 1.88 -12.28
CA PHE A 248 -1.59 2.92 -12.96
C PHE A 248 -1.24 3.02 -14.43
N GLU A 249 -2.27 3.21 -15.24
CA GLU A 249 -2.17 3.44 -16.68
C GLU A 249 -2.73 4.82 -17.03
N LEU A 250 -2.08 5.51 -17.97
CA LEU A 250 -2.60 6.74 -18.54
C LEU A 250 -3.86 6.46 -19.36
N THR A 251 -4.90 7.26 -19.11
CA THR A 251 -6.07 7.34 -19.98
C THR A 251 -5.80 8.23 -21.20
N ASP A 252 -6.76 8.28 -22.13
CA ASP A 252 -6.71 9.23 -23.24
C ASP A 252 -6.65 10.68 -22.72
N ALA A 253 -7.47 11.04 -21.74
CA ALA A 253 -7.42 12.35 -21.08
C ALA A 253 -6.05 12.63 -20.44
N GLY A 254 -5.44 11.63 -19.81
CA GLY A 254 -4.09 11.72 -19.25
C GLY A 254 -3.00 11.89 -20.31
N ARG A 255 -3.17 11.30 -21.50
CA ARG A 255 -2.23 11.48 -22.63
C ARG A 255 -2.39 12.86 -23.27
N GLU A 256 -3.62 13.28 -23.51
CA GLU A 256 -3.96 14.61 -24.05
C GLU A 256 -3.45 15.73 -23.14
N ALA A 257 -3.54 15.54 -21.82
CA ALA A 257 -3.08 16.49 -20.82
C ALA A 257 -1.59 16.89 -21.00
N ILE A 258 -0.73 15.98 -21.47
CA ILE A 258 0.71 16.22 -21.63
C ILE A 258 1.02 16.79 -23.04
N GLY A 259 0.02 16.91 -23.92
CA GLY A 259 0.16 17.31 -25.32
C GLY A 259 0.75 16.20 -26.21
N PRO A 260 0.87 16.43 -27.53
CA PRO A 260 1.61 15.54 -28.40
C PRO A 260 3.04 15.42 -27.86
N GLY A 261 3.52 14.18 -27.71
CA GLY A 261 4.91 13.96 -27.37
C GLY A 261 5.75 14.67 -28.42
N SER A 262 6.58 15.63 -28.01
CA SER A 262 7.58 16.16 -28.92
C SER A 262 8.40 14.97 -29.39
N GLU A 263 8.24 14.62 -30.67
CA GLU A 263 9.27 13.91 -31.41
C GLU A 263 10.59 14.57 -31.04
N MET A 264 11.54 13.75 -30.62
CA MET A 264 12.97 14.05 -30.49
C MET A 264 13.30 15.53 -30.63
N THR A 265 13.56 16.21 -29.52
CA THR A 265 14.48 17.35 -29.58
C THR A 265 15.77 16.78 -30.14
N MET A 266 15.96 16.92 -31.47
CA MET A 266 17.21 16.55 -32.12
C MET A 266 18.33 17.27 -31.36
N PRO A 267 19.49 16.62 -31.16
CA PRO A 267 20.64 17.34 -30.65
C PRO A 267 20.87 18.56 -31.55
N PRO A 268 21.28 19.72 -31.00
CA PRO A 268 21.46 20.92 -31.80
C PRO A 268 22.43 20.60 -32.93
N GLY A 269 21.89 20.54 -34.15
CA GLY A 269 22.68 20.50 -35.35
C GLY A 269 23.50 21.78 -35.37
N MET A 270 24.82 21.63 -35.23
CA MET A 270 25.75 22.69 -35.62
C MET A 270 25.70 22.82 -37.14
N SER A 271 24.68 23.55 -37.61
CA SER A 271 24.72 24.22 -38.90
C SER A 271 25.69 25.39 -38.78
N GLY A 272 26.68 25.40 -39.67
CA GLY A 272 27.80 26.32 -39.65
C GLY A 272 27.41 27.79 -39.71
N TYR A 273 28.22 28.59 -39.02
CA TYR A 273 28.53 29.94 -39.44
C TYR A 273 29.93 29.92 -40.02
N ASP A 274 29.99 30.00 -41.35
CA ASP A 274 31.09 30.65 -42.04
C ASP A 274 31.14 32.12 -41.58
N SER A 275 32.31 32.57 -41.17
CA SER A 275 32.67 33.98 -41.27
C SER A 275 34.17 34.15 -41.51
N PRO A 276 34.55 35.20 -42.25
CA PRO A 276 35.74 35.23 -43.09
C PRO A 276 36.96 35.79 -42.34
N GLY A 277 38.13 35.54 -42.92
CA GLY A 277 39.42 35.62 -42.24
C GLY A 277 39.87 37.00 -41.77
N VAL A 278 40.81 36.95 -40.82
CA VAL A 278 41.83 37.98 -40.64
C VAL A 278 43.19 37.28 -40.53
N VAL A 279 44.06 37.68 -41.44
CA VAL A 279 45.47 37.36 -41.56
C VAL A 279 46.25 38.04 -40.43
N GLY A 280 47.22 37.34 -39.84
CA GLY A 280 48.22 37.96 -38.97
C GLY A 280 49.23 36.94 -38.45
N GLY A 281 50.32 36.75 -39.19
CA GLY A 281 51.44 35.90 -38.80
C GLY A 281 52.44 36.56 -37.86
N PHE A 282 53.46 35.74 -37.53
CA PHE A 282 54.74 36.05 -36.87
C PHE A 282 54.65 36.31 -35.35
N ARG A 283 55.40 35.64 -34.46
CA ARG A 283 56.66 34.87 -34.54
C ARG A 283 56.57 33.61 -33.69
#